data_AF-A0A5E5RC95-F1
#
_entry.id   AF-A0A5E5RC95-F1
#
_cell.length_a   1.000
_cell.length_b   1.000
_cell.length_c   1.000
_cell.angle_alpha   90.00
_cell.angle_beta   90.00
_cell.angle_gamma   90.00
#
_symmetry.space_group_name_H-M   'P 1'
#
loop_
_entity.id
_entity.type
_entity.pdbx_description
1 polymer ?
#
loop_
_entity_poly.entity_id
_entity_poly.type
_entity_poly.pdbx_seq_one_letter_code
_entity_poly.pdbx_strand_id
1 'polypeptide(L)' 'MPSLTVLERYGQIGEFAALLGAAELNAATDWDEQFLADLRSNFQRYGAHTYLSDAQLEQLERIANE' A
#
# COMPACT_ATOMS: atom_id res chain seq x y z
N MET A 1 1.19 -6.34 15.59
CA MET A 1 1.79 -5.00 15.76
C MET A 1 0.75 -3.95 15.41
N PRO A 2 0.82 -2.72 15.95
CA PRO A 2 -0.18 -1.69 15.68
C PRO A 2 -0.10 -1.19 14.24
N SER A 3 -1.26 -0.92 13.62
CA SER A 3 -1.33 -0.27 12.31
C SER A 3 -0.90 1.19 12.44
N LEU A 4 0.00 1.66 11.59
CA LEU A 4 0.38 3.07 11.49
C LEU A 4 -0.29 3.70 10.27
N THR A 5 -0.55 5.00 10.32
CA THR A 5 -0.96 5.73 9.11
C THR A 5 0.21 5.90 8.14
N VAL A 6 -0.09 6.12 6.87
CA VAL A 6 0.92 6.46 5.84
C VAL A 6 1.79 7.64 6.29
N LEU A 7 1.19 8.68 6.90
CA LEU A 7 1.92 9.83 7.41
C LEU A 7 2.89 9.46 8.53
N GLU A 8 2.46 8.64 9.49
CA GLU A 8 3.31 8.20 10.60
C GLU A 8 4.46 7.31 10.13
N ARG A 9 4.24 6.52 9.08
CA ARG A 9 5.22 5.58 8.54
C ARG A 9 6.25 6.24 7.61
N TYR A 10 5.81 7.07 6.68
CA TYR A 10 6.65 7.62 5.61
C TYR A 10 6.95 9.12 5.76
N GLY A 11 6.26 9.83 6.67
CA GLY A 11 6.35 11.29 6.80
C GLY A 11 5.74 12.09 5.64
N GLN A 12 5.45 11.44 4.52
CA GLN A 12 4.85 12.04 3.32
C GLN A 12 4.11 10.98 2.49
N ILE A 13 3.21 11.43 1.62
CA ILE A 13 2.42 10.52 0.77
C ILE A 13 3.16 10.01 -0.46
N GLY A 14 4.20 10.72 -0.92
CA GLY A 14 4.85 10.46 -2.21
C GLY A 14 5.56 9.11 -2.26
N GLU A 15 6.24 8.74 -1.18
CA GLU A 15 6.96 7.46 -1.08
C GLU A 15 6.00 6.27 -1.08
N PHE A 16 4.94 6.34 -0.29
CA PHE A 16 3.89 5.30 -0.29
C PHE A 16 3.18 5.22 -1.65
N ALA A 17 2.86 6.35 -2.28
CA ALA A 17 2.23 6.36 -3.60
C ALA A 17 3.13 5.74 -4.69
N ALA A 18 4.44 5.94 -4.61
CA ALA A 18 5.39 5.32 -5.51
C ALA A 18 5.45 3.79 -5.29
N LEU A 19 5.49 3.33 -4.04
CA LEU A 19 5.46 1.91 -3.70
C LEU A 19 4.16 1.25 -4.17
N LEU A 20 3.02 1.89 -3.92
CA LEU A 20 1.72 1.40 -4.37
C LEU A 20 1.64 1.31 -5.89
N GLY A 21 2.14 2.31 -6.60
CA GLY A 21 2.22 2.29 -8.06
C GLY A 21 3.13 1.19 -8.60
N ALA A 22 4.28 0.92 -7.95
CA ALA A 22 5.15 -0.19 -8.33
C ALA A 22 4.46 -1.55 -8.15
N ALA A 23 3.79 -1.76 -7.02
CA ALA A 23 3.01 -2.99 -6.80
C ALA A 23 1.87 -3.15 -7.80
N GLU A 24 1.15 -2.06 -8.15
CA GLU A 24 0.08 -2.08 -9.17
C GLU A 24 0.60 -2.50 -10.55
N LEU A 25 1.87 -2.22 -10.88
CA LEU A 25 2.49 -2.64 -12.15
C LEU A 25 2.95 -4.11 -12.13
N ASN A 26 3.28 -4.64 -10.96
CA ASN A 26 3.84 -5.98 -10.79
C ASN A 26 2.82 -7.04 -10.35
N ALA A 27 1.58 -6.64 -10.05
CA ALA A 27 0.53 -7.57 -9.66
C ALA A 27 0.36 -8.70 -10.68
N ALA A 28 0.56 -9.94 -10.22
CA ALA A 28 0.58 -11.12 -11.08
C ALA A 28 -0.63 -12.04 -10.89
N THR A 29 -1.42 -11.82 -9.84
CA THR A 29 -2.56 -12.67 -9.49
C THR A 29 -3.82 -11.85 -9.22
N ASP A 30 -5.00 -12.44 -9.46
CA ASP A 30 -6.30 -11.83 -9.11
C ASP A 30 -6.36 -11.40 -7.63
N TRP A 31 -5.67 -12.14 -6.76
CA TRP A 31 -5.58 -11.82 -5.34
C TRP A 31 -4.77 -10.53 -5.11
N ASP A 32 -3.62 -10.37 -5.79
CA ASP A 32 -2.80 -9.17 -5.68
C ASP A 32 -3.55 -7.95 -6.23
N GLU A 33 -4.21 -8.10 -7.38
CA GLU A 33 -5.05 -7.04 -7.95
C GLU A 33 -6.15 -6.58 -6.99
N GLN A 34 -6.86 -7.54 -6.36
CA GLN A 34 -7.92 -7.23 -5.40
C GLN A 34 -7.36 -6.55 -4.14
N PHE A 35 -6.25 -7.06 -3.60
CA PHE A 35 -5.57 -6.47 -2.45
C PHE A 35 -5.15 -5.01 -2.72
N LEU A 36 -4.56 -4.75 -3.89
CA LEU A 36 -4.12 -3.42 -4.27
C LEU A 36 -5.30 -2.48 -4.56
N ALA A 37 -6.38 -2.98 -5.17
CA ALA A 37 -7.58 -2.19 -5.40
C ALA A 37 -8.22 -1.71 -4.08
N ASP A 38 -8.29 -2.58 -3.08
CA ASP A 38 -8.79 -2.22 -1.75
C ASP A 38 -7.88 -1.20 -1.07
N LEU A 39 -6.55 -1.42 -1.14
CA LEU A 39 -5.58 -0.50 -0.56
C LEU A 39 -5.61 0.87 -1.25
N ARG A 40 -5.72 0.89 -2.58
CA ARG A 40 -5.84 2.10 -3.40
C ARG A 40 -7.12 2.87 -3.10
N SER A 41 -8.25 2.17 -2.95
CA SER A 41 -9.53 2.77 -2.57
C SER A 41 -9.44 3.47 -1.20
N ASN A 42 -8.84 2.80 -0.22
CA ASN A 42 -8.59 3.39 1.10
C ASN A 42 -7.64 4.58 1.03
N PHE A 43 -6.58 4.50 0.22
CA PHE A 43 -5.65 5.61 0.03
C PHE A 43 -6.26 6.81 -0.67
N GLN A 44 -7.11 6.61 -1.68
CA GLN A 44 -7.84 7.70 -2.33
C GLN A 44 -8.82 8.39 -1.36
N ARG A 45 -9.41 7.62 -0.44
CA ARG A 45 -10.38 8.15 0.52
C ARG A 45 -9.74 8.90 1.69
N TYR A 46 -8.63 8.39 2.23
CA TYR A 46 -8.05 8.90 3.49
C TYR A 46 -6.66 9.53 3.31
N GLY A 47 -6.01 9.36 2.16
CA GLY A 47 -4.70 9.91 1.85
C GLY A 47 -3.65 9.55 2.91
N ALA A 48 -3.01 10.57 3.49
CA ALA A 48 -1.97 10.40 4.49
C ALA A 48 -2.46 9.68 5.78
N HIS A 49 -3.77 9.66 6.04
CA HIS A 49 -4.38 9.01 7.21
C HIS A 49 -4.83 7.57 6.95
N THR A 50 -4.51 6.99 5.79
CA THR A 50 -4.75 5.57 5.54
C THR A 50 -3.90 4.72 6.49
N TYR A 51 -4.55 3.84 7.25
CA TYR A 51 -3.86 2.87 8.09
C TYR A 51 -3.29 1.74 7.24
N LEU A 52 -2.03 1.41 7.51
CA LEU A 52 -1.31 0.31 6.90
C LEU A 52 -0.72 -0.55 8.03
N SER A 53 -1.19 -1.80 8.13
CA SER A 53 -0.57 -2.77 9.02
C SER A 53 0.78 -3.26 8.47
N ASP A 54 1.60 -3.88 9.33
CA ASP A 54 2.89 -4.44 8.89
C ASP A 54 2.72 -5.58 7.88
N ALA A 55 1.69 -6.42 8.05
CA ALA A 55 1.40 -7.49 7.09
C ALA A 55 0.97 -6.95 5.72
N GLN A 56 0.17 -5.87 5.69
CA GLN A 56 -0.18 -5.21 4.43
C GLN A 56 1.04 -4.56 3.78
N LEU A 57 1.96 -4.01 4.57
CA LEU A 57 3.21 -3.47 4.04
C LEU A 57 4.10 -4.57 3.46
N GLU A 58 4.33 -5.64 4.20
CA GLU A 58 5.14 -6.76 3.73
C GLU A 58 4.59 -7.34 2.43
N GLN A 59 3.26 -7.48 2.34
CA GLN A 59 2.62 -7.92 1.10
C GLN A 59 2.80 -6.91 -0.04
N LEU A 60 2.62 -5.62 0.24
CA LEU A 60 2.79 -4.57 -0.75
C LEU A 60 4.23 -4.53 -1.28
N GLU A 61 5.23 -4.62 -0.40
CA GLU A 61 6.65 -4.69 -0.73
C GLU A 61 6.98 -5.96 -1.51
N ARG A 62 6.39 -7.10 -1.15
CA ARG A 62 6.55 -8.36 -1.88
C ARG A 62 6.09 -8.20 -3.33
N ILE A 63 4.88 -7.70 -3.56
CA ILE A 63 4.31 -7.51 -4.90
C ILE A 63 5.16 -6.49 -5.69
N ALA A 64 5.57 -5.39 -5.08
CA ALA A 64 6.38 -4.36 -5.74
C ALA A 64 7.79 -4.85 -6.17
N ASN A 65 8.26 -6.00 -5.67
CA ASN A 65 9.57 -6.57 -6.00
C ASN A 65 9.49 -7.85 -6.83
N GLU A 66 8.30 -8.29 -7.27
CA GLU A 66 8.16 -9.37 -8.28
C GLU A 66 8.62 -8.91 -9.68
#